data_AF-C2KLU8-F1
#
_entry.id   AF-C2KLU8-F1
#
_cell.length_a   1.000
_cell.length_b   1.000
_cell.length_c   1.000
_cell.angle_alpha   90.00
_cell.angle_beta   90.00
_cell.angle_gamma   90.00
#
_symmetry.space_group_name_H-M   'P 1'
#
loop_
_entity.id
_entity.type
_entity.pdbx_description
1 polymer ?
#
loop_
_entity_poly.entity_id
_entity_poly.type
_entity_poly.pdbx_seq_one_letter_code
_entity_poly.pdbx_strand_id
1 'polypeptide(L)'
;MISKTKTVLANMKKATLQSQQNAEQTSHKLSKVKKQLADVKAEYQKLKKSHQQLQDSQQESQKIDYAMRDMLKNDYGVEKLSHTDVEARYVLYKLDHEEHTKNKKEAQSWLKTLTTARADPDTKIAPTRLDWGIEQVKALINRIIELTRDIFKGPSL
;
A
#
# COMPACT_ATOMS: atom_id res chain seq x y z
N MET A 1 52.87 -54.35 -25.07
CA MET A 1 51.55 -53.72 -25.35
C MET A 1 50.53 -53.89 -24.21
N ILE A 2 50.50 -55.04 -23.50
CA ILE A 2 49.51 -55.36 -22.44
C ILE A 2 49.56 -54.41 -21.21
N SER A 3 50.71 -53.84 -20.85
CA SER A 3 50.84 -52.92 -19.71
C SER A 3 50.22 -51.54 -19.94
N LYS A 4 50.29 -51.03 -21.18
CA LYS A 4 49.73 -49.72 -21.57
C LYS A 4 48.20 -49.75 -21.55
N THR A 5 47.58 -50.82 -22.06
CA THR A 5 46.12 -50.99 -22.04
C THR A 5 45.56 -51.14 -20.62
N LYS A 6 46.23 -51.86 -19.72
CA LYS A 6 45.83 -51.94 -18.30
C LYS A 6 45.86 -50.58 -17.60
N THR A 7 46.85 -49.76 -17.91
CA THR A 7 47.00 -48.40 -17.34
C THR A 7 45.88 -47.47 -17.80
N VAL A 8 45.56 -47.50 -19.10
CA VAL A 8 44.44 -46.72 -19.66
C VAL A 8 43.11 -47.13 -19.03
N LEU A 9 42.85 -48.43 -18.90
CA LEU A 9 41.62 -48.94 -18.29
C LEU A 9 41.47 -48.50 -16.82
N ALA A 10 42.56 -48.53 -16.05
CA ALA A 10 42.58 -48.08 -14.66
C ALA A 10 42.32 -46.57 -14.54
N ASN A 11 42.93 -45.76 -15.40
CA ASN A 11 42.71 -44.32 -15.45
C ASN A 11 41.28 -43.97 -15.84
N MET A 12 40.70 -44.67 -16.82
CA MET A 12 39.29 -44.51 -17.20
C MET A 12 38.37 -44.85 -16.02
N LYS A 13 38.61 -45.95 -15.31
CA LYS A 13 37.83 -46.34 -14.12
C LYS A 13 37.90 -45.27 -13.03
N LYS A 14 39.08 -44.70 -12.78
CA LYS A 14 39.28 -43.61 -11.82
C LYS A 14 38.53 -42.33 -12.24
N ALA A 15 38.59 -41.95 -13.52
CA ALA A 15 37.88 -40.81 -14.06
C ALA A 15 36.36 -40.97 -13.94
N THR A 16 35.83 -42.16 -14.21
CA THR A 16 34.39 -42.46 -14.05
C THR A 16 33.94 -42.34 -12.60
N LEU A 17 34.70 -42.91 -11.65
CA LEU A 17 34.41 -42.80 -10.21
C LEU A 17 34.42 -41.33 -9.74
N GLN A 18 35.40 -40.55 -10.20
CA GLN A 18 35.49 -39.14 -9.82
C GLN A 18 34.36 -38.31 -10.45
N SER A 19 33.95 -38.63 -11.68
CA SER A 19 32.77 -38.03 -12.31
C SER A 19 31.48 -38.32 -11.54
N GLN A 20 31.30 -39.55 -11.04
CA GLN A 20 30.14 -39.93 -10.23
C GLN A 20 30.11 -39.16 -8.90
N GLN A 21 31.24 -39.11 -8.18
CA GLN A 21 31.35 -38.34 -6.95
C GLN A 21 31.05 -36.85 -7.17
N ASN A 22 31.56 -36.27 -8.25
CA ASN A 22 31.28 -34.87 -8.60
C ASN A 22 29.79 -34.65 -8.92
N ALA A 23 29.15 -35.59 -9.62
CA ALA A 23 27.72 -35.51 -9.93
C ALA A 23 26.85 -35.58 -8.66
N GLU A 24 27.18 -36.47 -7.72
CA GLU A 24 26.50 -36.59 -6.43
C GLU A 24 26.66 -35.32 -5.58
N GLN A 25 27.88 -34.80 -5.46
CA GLN A 25 28.14 -33.55 -4.75
C GLN A 25 27.39 -32.38 -5.37
N THR A 26 27.34 -32.30 -6.70
CA THR A 26 26.61 -31.26 -7.43
C THR A 26 25.11 -31.38 -7.20
N SER A 27 24.56 -32.60 -7.27
CA SER A 27 23.16 -32.88 -6.97
C SER A 27 22.77 -32.47 -5.54
N HIS A 28 23.61 -32.80 -4.57
CA HIS A 28 23.40 -32.42 -3.17
C HIS A 28 23.44 -30.89 -2.98
N LYS A 29 24.42 -30.20 -3.58
CA LYS A 29 24.49 -28.73 -3.58
C LYS A 29 23.26 -28.10 -4.22
N LEU A 30 22.82 -28.62 -5.36
CA LEU A 30 21.64 -28.14 -6.06
C LEU A 30 20.37 -28.31 -5.21
N SER A 31 20.21 -29.46 -4.56
CA SER A 31 19.09 -29.70 -3.63
C SER A 31 19.09 -28.70 -2.47
N LYS A 32 20.26 -28.45 -1.87
CA LYS A 32 20.42 -27.46 -0.81
C LYS A 32 20.05 -26.05 -1.28
N VAL A 33 20.54 -25.63 -2.45
CA VAL A 33 20.22 -24.31 -3.03
C VAL A 33 18.73 -24.18 -3.34
N LYS A 34 18.09 -25.23 -3.87
CA LYS A 34 16.64 -25.23 -4.11
C LYS A 34 15.85 -25.04 -2.82
N LYS A 35 16.27 -25.69 -1.73
CA LYS A 35 15.64 -25.51 -0.42
C LYS A 35 15.83 -24.08 0.09
N GLN A 36 17.04 -23.55 0.06
CA GLN A 36 17.33 -22.17 0.45
C GLN A 36 16.52 -21.16 -0.37
N LEU A 37 16.38 -21.39 -1.69
CA LEU A 37 15.57 -20.54 -2.55
C LEU A 37 14.08 -20.57 -2.17
N ALA A 38 13.55 -21.75 -1.83
CA ALA A 38 12.18 -21.90 -1.35
C ALA A 38 11.96 -21.15 -0.03
N ASP A 39 12.90 -21.28 0.91
CA ASP A 39 12.87 -20.61 2.21
C ASP A 39 12.90 -19.07 2.04
N VAL A 40 13.83 -18.54 1.24
CA VAL A 40 13.93 -17.09 0.94
C VAL A 40 12.66 -16.58 0.26
N LYS A 41 12.07 -17.36 -0.66
CA LYS A 41 10.82 -16.97 -1.31
C LYS A 41 9.67 -16.87 -0.31
N ALA A 42 9.60 -17.78 0.66
CA ALA A 42 8.60 -17.74 1.71
C ALA A 42 8.80 -16.52 2.64
N GLU A 43 10.03 -16.24 3.04
CA GLU A 43 10.37 -15.04 3.84
C GLU A 43 10.02 -13.75 3.11
N TYR A 44 10.32 -13.65 1.82
CA TYR A 44 9.96 -12.49 1.01
C TYR A 44 8.46 -12.25 0.97
N GLN A 45 7.65 -13.29 0.81
CA GLN A 45 6.18 -13.16 0.83
C GLN A 45 5.67 -12.73 2.21
N LYS A 46 6.27 -13.23 3.29
CA LYS A 46 5.95 -12.80 4.65
C LYS A 46 6.29 -11.32 4.85
N LEU A 47 7.51 -10.91 4.47
CA LEU A 47 7.97 -9.53 4.56
C LEU A 47 7.07 -8.58 3.76
N LYS A 48 6.70 -8.95 2.54
CA LYS A 48 5.76 -8.17 1.71
C LYS A 48 4.43 -7.94 2.41
N LYS A 49 3.85 -8.98 3.04
CA LYS A 49 2.59 -8.86 3.79
C LYS A 49 2.75 -7.96 5.02
N SER A 50 3.81 -8.15 5.80
CA SER A 50 4.09 -7.34 6.97
C SER A 50 4.31 -5.87 6.62
N HIS A 51 4.99 -5.59 5.50
CA HIS A 51 5.17 -4.23 5.02
C HIS A 51 3.85 -3.55 4.67
N GLN A 52 2.95 -4.24 3.96
CA GLN A 52 1.61 -3.72 3.65
C GLN A 52 0.82 -3.43 4.94
N GLN A 53 0.82 -4.37 5.90
CA GLN A 53 0.13 -4.18 7.18
C GLN A 53 0.65 -2.98 7.97
N LEU A 54 1.97 -2.78 8.00
CA LEU A 54 2.58 -1.62 8.65
C LEU A 54 2.20 -0.32 7.95
N GLN A 55 2.19 -0.31 6.61
CA GLN A 55 1.78 0.86 5.83
C GLN A 55 0.31 1.22 6.11
N ASP A 56 -0.59 0.24 6.10
CA ASP A 56 -2.01 0.45 6.37
C ASP A 56 -2.22 0.97 7.80
N SER A 57 -1.51 0.39 8.78
CA SER A 57 -1.56 0.83 10.18
C SER A 57 -1.04 2.25 10.37
N GLN A 58 0.02 2.65 9.65
CA GLN A 58 0.56 3.99 9.72
C GLN A 58 -0.43 5.02 9.14
N GLN A 59 -1.07 4.69 8.02
CA GLN A 59 -2.09 5.55 7.41
C GLN A 59 -3.30 5.72 8.35
N GLU A 60 -3.75 4.65 8.98
CA GLU A 60 -4.86 4.71 9.94
C GLU A 60 -4.50 5.55 11.16
N SER A 61 -3.29 5.39 11.72
CA SER A 61 -2.81 6.24 12.82
C SER A 61 -2.79 7.72 12.43
N GLN A 62 -2.30 8.04 11.24
CA GLN A 62 -2.27 9.43 10.76
C GLN A 62 -3.67 10.01 10.60
N LYS A 63 -4.63 9.22 10.09
CA LYS A 63 -6.03 9.66 10.00
C LYS A 63 -6.63 9.96 11.37
N ILE A 64 -6.40 9.09 12.35
CA ILE A 64 -6.86 9.28 13.73
C ILE A 64 -6.25 10.56 14.31
N ASP A 65 -4.95 10.78 14.13
CA ASP A 65 -4.27 11.99 14.61
C ASP A 65 -4.89 13.27 14.03
N TYR A 66 -5.21 13.26 12.74
CA TYR A 66 -5.82 14.39 12.05
C TYR A 66 -7.26 14.62 12.53
N ALA A 67 -8.03 13.54 12.68
CA ALA A 67 -9.39 13.61 13.20
C ALA A 67 -9.42 14.13 14.64
N MET A 68 -8.47 13.71 15.49
CA MET A 68 -8.33 14.22 16.85
C MET A 68 -7.96 15.71 16.86
N ARG A 69 -7.08 16.17 15.96
CA ARG A 69 -6.75 17.59 15.83
C ARG A 69 -7.95 18.44 15.41
N ASP A 70 -8.73 17.99 14.43
CA ASP A 70 -9.97 18.67 14.02
C ASP A 70 -11.00 18.68 15.16
N MET A 71 -11.18 17.56 15.87
CA MET A 71 -12.06 17.47 17.03
C MET A 71 -11.66 18.43 18.14
N LEU A 72 -10.38 18.46 18.54
CA LEU A 72 -9.91 19.36 19.60
C LEU A 72 -10.09 20.83 19.25
N LYS A 73 -10.01 21.19 17.96
CA LYS A 73 -10.20 22.56 17.47
C LYS A 73 -11.68 22.96 17.43
N ASN A 74 -12.56 22.05 16.99
CA ASN A 74 -13.92 22.40 16.60
C ASN A 74 -15.01 21.89 17.54
N ASP A 75 -14.76 20.79 18.26
CA ASP A 75 -15.76 20.09 19.07
C ASP A 75 -15.11 19.59 20.39
N TYR A 76 -14.64 20.53 21.21
CA TYR A 76 -14.01 20.24 22.49
C TYR A 76 -14.97 19.49 23.43
N GLY A 77 -14.48 18.43 24.10
CA GLY A 77 -15.26 17.63 25.04
C GLY A 77 -15.93 16.38 24.45
N VAL A 78 -15.70 16.08 23.16
CA VAL A 78 -16.10 14.78 22.58
C VAL A 78 -15.18 13.67 23.10
N GLU A 79 -15.76 12.71 23.84
CA GLU A 79 -14.99 11.62 24.47
C GLU A 79 -14.77 10.41 23.56
N LYS A 80 -15.63 10.21 22.57
CA LYS A 80 -15.62 9.05 21.67
C LYS A 80 -15.95 9.48 20.25
N LEU A 81 -15.16 8.99 19.30
CA LEU A 81 -15.38 9.16 17.88
C LEU A 81 -15.81 7.83 17.27
N SER A 82 -16.90 7.85 16.49
CA SER A 82 -17.24 6.73 15.62
C SER A 82 -16.23 6.67 14.46
N HIS A 83 -16.11 5.51 13.81
CA HIS A 83 -15.27 5.40 12.62
C HIS A 83 -15.71 6.37 11.51
N THR A 84 -17.02 6.57 11.35
CA THR A 84 -17.60 7.56 10.43
C THR A 84 -17.13 8.99 10.76
N ASP A 85 -17.13 9.36 12.04
CA ASP A 85 -16.67 10.67 12.48
C ASP A 85 -15.17 10.85 12.24
N VAL A 86 -14.35 9.81 12.47
CA VAL A 86 -12.91 9.85 12.17
C VAL A 86 -12.67 10.15 10.68
N GLU A 87 -13.31 9.42 9.78
CA GLU A 87 -13.15 9.61 8.34
C GLU A 87 -13.65 10.99 7.88
N ALA A 88 -14.77 11.48 8.42
CA ALA A 88 -15.29 12.80 8.09
C ALA A 88 -14.38 13.92 8.60
N ARG A 89 -13.91 13.83 9.85
CA ARG A 89 -12.97 14.80 10.44
C ARG A 89 -11.62 14.79 9.73
N TYR A 90 -11.14 13.63 9.27
CA TYR A 90 -9.94 13.55 8.45
C TYR A 90 -10.07 14.35 7.14
N VAL A 91 -11.21 14.24 6.46
CA VAL A 91 -11.50 15.04 5.25
C VAL A 91 -11.59 16.53 5.60
N LEU A 92 -12.33 16.88 6.65
CA LEU A 92 -12.49 18.27 7.10
C LEU A 92 -11.15 18.92 7.47
N TYR A 93 -10.26 18.17 8.13
CA TYR A 93 -8.91 18.61 8.44
C TYR A 93 -8.13 18.94 7.16
N LYS A 94 -8.15 18.06 6.15
CA LYS A 94 -7.46 18.31 4.87
C LYS A 94 -7.97 19.56 4.17
N LEU A 95 -9.29 19.79 4.19
CA LEU A 95 -9.89 21.00 3.62
C LEU A 95 -9.42 22.26 4.32
N ASP A 96 -9.34 22.26 5.66
CA ASP A 96 -8.81 23.38 6.46
C ASP A 96 -7.35 23.71 6.14
N HIS A 97 -6.58 22.72 5.70
CA HIS A 97 -5.14 22.85 5.43
C HIS A 97 -4.82 22.91 3.94
N GLU A 98 -5.83 23.14 3.10
CA GLU A 98 -5.71 23.24 1.63
C GLU A 98 -5.06 22.00 0.97
N GLU A 99 -5.11 20.84 1.64
CA GLU A 99 -4.60 19.56 1.13
C GLU A 99 -5.57 18.93 0.12
N HIS A 100 -5.87 19.65 -0.95
CA HIS A 100 -6.87 19.23 -1.93
C HIS A 100 -6.36 18.11 -2.85
N THR A 101 -7.18 17.07 -3.03
CA THR A 101 -6.92 16.07 -4.07
C THR A 101 -7.16 16.64 -5.47
N LYS A 102 -6.37 16.19 -6.44
CA LYS A 102 -6.58 16.46 -7.87
C LYS A 102 -7.38 15.35 -8.56
N ASN A 103 -7.69 14.27 -7.84
CA ASN A 103 -8.38 13.11 -8.37
C ASN A 103 -9.89 13.23 -8.13
N LYS A 104 -10.67 13.26 -9.21
CA LYS A 104 -12.14 13.35 -9.15
C LYS A 104 -12.77 12.23 -8.32
N LYS A 105 -12.28 10.99 -8.42
CA LYS A 105 -12.83 9.85 -7.68
C LYS A 105 -12.58 9.98 -6.19
N GLU A 106 -11.39 10.46 -5.80
CA GLU A 106 -11.07 10.72 -4.40
C GLU A 106 -11.92 11.85 -3.84
N ALA A 107 -12.10 12.95 -4.58
CA ALA A 107 -12.98 14.04 -4.18
C ALA A 107 -14.45 13.58 -4.05
N GLN A 108 -14.93 12.69 -4.94
CA GLN A 108 -16.26 12.07 -4.81
C GLN A 108 -16.36 11.17 -3.57
N SER A 109 -15.29 10.46 -3.23
CA SER A 109 -15.21 9.67 -2.00
C SER A 109 -15.31 10.57 -0.77
N TRP A 110 -14.60 11.70 -0.76
CA TRP A 110 -14.68 12.69 0.32
C TRP A 110 -16.10 13.25 0.46
N LEU A 111 -16.75 13.60 -0.66
CA LEU A 111 -18.13 14.09 -0.65
C LEU A 111 -19.06 13.05 -0.03
N LYS A 112 -18.93 11.79 -0.43
CA LYS A 112 -19.71 10.68 0.14
C LYS A 112 -19.49 10.58 1.65
N THR A 113 -18.23 10.54 2.10
CA THR A 113 -17.90 10.48 3.53
C THR A 113 -18.58 11.58 4.33
N LEU A 114 -18.49 12.84 3.88
CA LEU A 114 -19.12 13.97 4.58
C LEU A 114 -20.65 13.90 4.55
N THR A 115 -21.26 13.55 3.42
CA THR A 115 -22.72 13.41 3.33
C THR A 115 -23.26 12.26 4.18
N THR A 116 -22.51 11.17 4.33
CA THR A 116 -22.86 10.06 5.21
C THR A 116 -22.80 10.48 6.67
N ALA A 117 -21.73 11.14 7.11
CA ALA A 117 -21.65 11.70 8.46
C ALA A 117 -22.76 12.73 8.72
N ARG A 118 -23.12 13.53 7.72
CA ARG A 118 -24.20 14.54 7.83
C ARG A 118 -25.59 13.95 8.03
N ALA A 119 -25.81 12.75 7.50
CA ALA A 119 -27.06 12.00 7.64
C ALA A 119 -27.12 11.18 8.94
N ASP A 120 -26.00 11.02 9.64
CA ASP A 120 -25.92 10.29 10.90
C ASP A 120 -26.43 11.17 12.05
N PRO A 121 -27.54 10.83 12.72
CA PRO A 121 -28.07 11.61 13.84
C PRO A 121 -27.17 11.57 15.08
N ASP A 122 -26.28 10.57 15.19
CA ASP A 122 -25.41 10.38 16.34
C ASP A 122 -24.03 11.03 16.16
N THR A 123 -23.74 11.60 14.98
CA THR A 123 -22.45 12.25 14.68
C THR A 123 -22.12 13.31 15.73
N LYS A 124 -20.85 13.36 16.13
CA LYS A 124 -20.33 14.37 17.05
C LYS A 124 -19.76 15.58 16.34
N ILE A 125 -19.96 15.70 15.03
CA ILE A 125 -19.49 16.82 14.23
C ILE A 125 -20.65 17.83 14.09
N ALA A 126 -20.39 19.10 14.35
CA ALA A 126 -21.39 20.14 14.17
C ALA A 126 -21.98 20.13 12.73
N PRO A 127 -23.32 20.21 12.56
CA PRO A 127 -23.94 20.19 11.24
C PRO A 127 -23.41 21.26 10.29
N THR A 128 -23.17 22.48 10.79
CA THR A 128 -22.63 23.60 10.01
C THR A 128 -21.23 23.33 9.48
N ARG A 129 -20.41 22.57 10.22
CA ARG A 129 -19.06 22.18 9.82
C ARG A 129 -19.10 21.17 8.68
N LEU A 130 -20.01 20.18 8.76
CA LEU A 130 -20.24 19.22 7.69
C LEU A 130 -20.81 19.88 6.44
N ASP A 131 -21.77 20.79 6.60
CA ASP A 131 -22.37 21.53 5.49
C ASP A 131 -21.31 22.38 4.76
N TRP A 132 -20.44 23.09 5.51
CA TRP A 132 -19.29 23.80 4.95
C TRP A 132 -18.37 22.84 4.15
N GLY A 133 -17.99 21.71 4.74
CA GLY A 133 -17.08 20.76 4.10
C GLY A 133 -17.66 20.17 2.82
N ILE A 134 -18.96 19.85 2.82
CA ILE A 134 -19.69 19.35 1.65
C ILE A 134 -19.62 20.37 0.51
N GLU A 135 -19.85 21.65 0.78
CA GLU A 135 -19.78 22.69 -0.24
C GLU A 135 -18.35 22.89 -0.77
N GLN A 136 -17.33 22.83 0.10
CA GLN A 136 -15.92 22.88 -0.35
C GLN A 136 -15.57 21.72 -1.28
N VAL A 137 -16.00 20.49 -0.96
CA VAL A 137 -15.72 19.34 -1.81
C VAL A 137 -16.48 19.41 -3.14
N LYS A 138 -17.74 19.91 -3.15
CA LYS A 138 -18.46 20.18 -4.40
C LYS A 138 -17.72 21.18 -5.28
N ALA A 139 -17.24 22.28 -4.71
CA ALA A 139 -16.44 23.27 -5.41
C ALA A 139 -15.13 22.67 -5.96
N LEU A 140 -14.44 21.85 -5.16
CA LEU A 140 -13.24 21.13 -5.59
C LEU A 140 -13.51 20.21 -6.79
N ILE A 141 -14.60 19.42 -6.76
CA ILE A 141 -14.97 18.53 -7.87
C ILE A 141 -15.21 19.35 -9.15
N ASN A 142 -15.92 20.48 -9.06
CA ASN A 142 -16.16 21.36 -10.19
C ASN A 142 -14.84 21.90 -10.76
N ARG A 143 -13.94 22.38 -9.90
CA ARG A 143 -12.61 22.85 -10.30
C ARG A 143 -11.80 21.77 -11.02
N ILE A 144 -11.81 20.52 -10.53
CA ILE A 144 -11.13 19.40 -11.19
C ILE A 144 -11.71 19.15 -12.59
N ILE A 145 -13.04 19.21 -12.74
CA ILE A 145 -13.72 19.03 -14.04
C ILE A 145 -13.35 20.15 -15.01
N GLU A 146 -13.34 21.40 -14.56
CA GLU A 146 -12.97 22.57 -15.37
C GLU A 146 -11.53 22.50 -15.84
N LEU A 147 -10.58 22.27 -14.94
CA LEU A 147 -9.17 22.11 -15.29
C LEU A 147 -8.95 20.98 -16.30
N THR A 148 -9.65 19.86 -16.12
CA THR A 148 -9.60 18.75 -17.07
C THR A 148 -10.15 19.19 -18.44
N ARG A 149 -11.29 19.88 -18.47
CA ARG A 149 -11.91 20.38 -19.71
C ARG A 149 -11.02 21.38 -20.44
N ASP A 150 -10.36 22.29 -19.72
CA ASP A 150 -9.47 23.30 -20.30
C ASP A 150 -8.22 22.67 -20.93
N ILE A 151 -7.65 21.63 -20.29
CA ILE A 151 -6.56 20.83 -20.88
C ILE A 151 -7.01 20.20 -22.22
N PHE A 152 -8.23 19.69 -22.29
CA PHE A 152 -8.73 19.05 -23.52
C PHE A 152 -9.17 20.03 -24.62
N LYS A 153 -9.44 21.31 -24.29
CA LYS A 153 -9.78 22.34 -25.28
C LYS A 153 -8.57 22.96 -25.97
N GLY A 154 -7.36 22.76 -25.44
CA GLY A 154 -6.11 23.31 -25.98
C GLY A 154 -6.01 24.84 -25.80
N PRO A 155 -4.81 25.44 -25.91
CA PRO A 155 -4.68 26.90 -25.91
C PRO A 155 -5.46 27.45 -27.10
N SER A 156 -6.43 28.32 -26.83
CA SER A 156 -7.12 29.11 -27.85
C SER A 156 -6.06 29.92 -28.60
N LEU A 157 -5.83 29.58 -29.87
CA LEU A 157 -5.04 30.39 -30.81
C LEU A 157 -5.72 31.74 -31.05
#